data_AF-A0A7I7LIS7-F1
#
_entry.id   AF-A0A7I7LIS7-F1
#
_cell.length_a   1.000
_cell.length_b   1.000
_cell.length_c   1.000
_cell.angle_alpha   90.00
_cell.angle_beta   90.00
_cell.angle_gamma   90.00
#
_symmetry.space_group_name_H-M   'P 1'
#
loop_
_entity.id
_entity.type
_entity.pdbx_description
1 polymer ?
#
loop_
_entity_poly.entity_id
_entity_poly.type
_entity_poly.pdbx_seq_one_letter_code
_entity_poly.pdbx_strand_id
1 'polypeptide(L)'
;MAALAAAPTPVEVVNTLTKIVSDDYATLLPLADIGTAFVITMPTYDATLFADQLLQGNLINAFGYPIAADVGLTAISGGVVALVAIGTLQSNIKDLQSLFP
;
A
#
# COMPACT_ATOMS: atom_id res chain seq x y z
N MET A 1 11.01 32.46 32.08
CA MET A 1 10.31 31.24 32.56
C MET A 1 9.17 30.77 31.63
N ALA A 2 8.80 31.52 30.58
CA ALA A 2 7.76 31.10 29.62
C ALA A 2 8.24 30.05 28.57
N ALA A 3 9.54 29.88 28.37
CA ALA A 3 10.09 28.98 27.34
C ALA A 3 9.98 27.47 27.68
N LEU A 4 9.79 27.11 28.96
CA LEU A 4 9.62 25.71 29.36
C LEU A 4 8.15 25.23 29.22
N ALA A 5 7.21 26.15 29.00
CA ALA A 5 5.78 25.85 28.83
C ALA A 5 5.39 25.54 27.37
N ALA A 6 6.32 25.64 26.41
CA ALA A 6 6.09 25.42 24.99
C ALA A 6 6.84 24.20 24.42
N ALA A 7 7.66 23.52 25.23
CA ALA A 7 8.37 22.32 24.82
C ALA A 7 7.50 21.08 25.07
N PRO A 8 7.46 20.10 24.14
CA PRO A 8 6.73 18.87 24.33
C PRO A 8 7.29 18.10 25.54
N THR A 9 6.39 17.52 26.31
CA THR A 9 6.74 16.62 27.42
C THR A 9 7.34 15.33 26.88
N PRO A 10 8.16 14.62 27.68
CA PRO A 10 8.70 13.32 27.28
C PRO A 10 7.61 12.30 26.90
N VAL A 11 6.44 12.36 27.55
CA VAL A 11 5.29 11.48 27.26
C VAL A 11 4.69 11.79 25.89
N GLU A 12 4.52 13.07 25.53
CA GLU A 12 4.03 13.47 24.21
C GLU A 12 4.97 13.01 23.10
N VAL A 13 6.29 13.19 23.29
CA VAL A 13 7.30 12.70 22.33
C VAL A 13 7.21 11.19 22.15
N VAL A 14 7.17 10.42 23.24
CA VAL A 14 7.09 8.94 23.17
C VAL A 14 5.79 8.49 22.51
N ASN A 15 4.66 9.13 22.80
CA ASN A 15 3.38 8.81 22.20
C ASN A 15 3.38 9.07 20.69
N THR A 16 3.90 10.23 20.25
CA THR A 16 4.04 10.57 18.83
C THR A 16 4.93 9.58 18.09
N LEU A 17 6.08 9.22 18.66
CA LEU A 17 6.97 8.23 18.06
C LEU A 17 6.32 6.83 17.99
N THR A 18 5.60 6.44 19.03
CA THR A 18 4.87 5.16 19.05
C THR A 18 3.80 5.12 17.96
N LYS A 19 3.09 6.24 17.75
CA LYS A 19 2.10 6.36 16.67
C LYS A 19 2.76 6.25 15.30
N ILE A 20 3.84 7.00 15.04
CA ILE A 20 4.57 6.95 13.76
C ILE A 20 5.02 5.52 13.45
N VAL A 21 5.64 4.84 14.41
CA VAL A 21 6.08 3.44 14.21
C VAL A 21 4.90 2.52 13.90
N SER A 22 3.76 2.73 14.55
CA SER A 22 2.55 1.94 14.30
C SER A 22 1.96 2.19 12.91
N ASP A 23 1.89 3.46 12.50
CA ASP A 23 1.39 3.87 11.18
C ASP A 23 2.31 3.34 10.07
N ASP A 24 3.64 3.46 10.23
CA ASP A 24 4.63 2.93 9.29
C ASP A 24 4.54 1.40 9.18
N TYR A 25 4.40 0.70 10.30
CA TYR A 25 4.20 -0.75 10.28
C TYR A 25 2.92 -1.15 9.54
N ALA A 26 1.83 -0.40 9.73
CA ALA A 26 0.58 -0.65 9.04
C ALA A 26 0.69 -0.49 7.51
N THR A 27 1.62 0.34 7.01
CA THR A 27 1.84 0.47 5.56
C THR A 27 2.38 -0.79 4.89
N LEU A 28 3.01 -1.68 5.65
CA LEU A 28 3.53 -2.94 5.13
C LEU A 28 2.41 -3.93 4.78
N LEU A 29 1.23 -3.78 5.40
CA LEU A 29 0.09 -4.67 5.16
C LEU A 29 -0.43 -4.57 3.71
N PRO A 30 -0.75 -3.37 3.17
CA PRO A 30 -1.07 -3.24 1.75
C PRO A 30 -0.01 -3.80 0.79
N LEU A 31 1.28 -3.68 1.14
CA LEU A 31 2.36 -4.25 0.33
C LEU A 31 2.34 -5.79 0.36
N ALA A 32 2.07 -6.38 1.52
CA ALA A 32 1.91 -7.82 1.65
C ALA A 32 0.68 -8.34 0.88
N ASP A 33 -0.43 -7.59 0.90
CA ASP A 33 -1.63 -7.92 0.13
C ASP A 33 -1.36 -7.85 -1.38
N ILE A 34 -0.65 -6.83 -1.86
CA ILE A 34 -0.21 -6.72 -3.26
C ILE A 34 0.72 -7.89 -3.63
N GLY A 35 1.70 -8.21 -2.80
CA GLY A 35 2.60 -9.35 -3.04
C GLY A 35 1.84 -10.67 -3.12
N THR A 36 0.86 -10.87 -2.25
CA THR A 36 -0.04 -12.02 -2.27
C THR A 36 -0.87 -12.05 -3.55
N ALA A 37 -1.39 -10.90 -3.98
CA ALA A 37 -2.13 -10.80 -5.23
C ALA A 37 -1.28 -11.24 -6.43
N PHE A 38 -0.03 -10.78 -6.54
CA PHE A 38 0.87 -11.16 -7.63
C PHE A 38 1.33 -12.62 -7.60
N VAL A 39 1.63 -13.16 -6.42
CA VAL A 39 2.28 -14.48 -6.31
C VAL A 39 1.28 -15.63 -6.21
N ILE A 40 0.11 -15.39 -5.61
CA ILE A 40 -0.87 -16.44 -5.32
C ILE A 40 -2.13 -16.25 -6.17
N THR A 41 -2.73 -15.07 -6.12
CA THR A 41 -4.04 -14.84 -6.73
C THR A 41 -3.96 -14.75 -8.26
N MET A 42 -3.02 -13.96 -8.78
CA MET A 42 -2.87 -13.71 -10.22
C MET A 42 -2.60 -14.96 -11.04
N PRO A 43 -1.63 -15.84 -10.70
CA PRO A 43 -1.37 -17.03 -11.51
C PRO A 43 -2.60 -17.94 -11.65
N THR A 44 -3.41 -18.02 -10.60
CA THR A 44 -4.66 -18.81 -10.62
C THR A 44 -5.71 -18.14 -11.51
N TYR A 45 -5.84 -16.82 -11.42
CA TYR A 45 -6.77 -16.04 -12.24
C TYR A 45 -6.39 -16.11 -13.73
N ASP A 46 -5.11 -15.96 -14.06
CA ASP A 46 -4.60 -16.02 -15.43
C ASP A 46 -4.79 -17.39 -16.06
N ALA A 47 -4.53 -18.47 -15.31
CA ALA A 47 -4.79 -19.83 -15.77
C ALA A 47 -6.27 -20.05 -16.09
N THR A 48 -7.17 -19.46 -15.29
CA THR A 48 -8.62 -19.52 -15.50
C THR A 48 -9.00 -18.77 -16.77
N LEU A 49 -8.52 -17.53 -16.94
CA LEU A 49 -8.76 -16.72 -18.15
C LEU A 49 -8.25 -17.40 -19.42
N PHE A 50 -7.04 -17.98 -19.35
CA PHE A 50 -6.44 -18.70 -20.47
C PHE A 50 -7.30 -19.91 -20.86
N ALA A 51 -7.65 -20.77 -19.89
CA ALA A 51 -8.45 -21.97 -20.14
C ALA A 51 -9.83 -21.62 -20.70
N ASP A 52 -10.50 -20.62 -20.13
CA ASP A 52 -11.83 -20.20 -20.56
C ASP A 52 -11.84 -19.73 -22.01
N GLN A 53 -10.87 -18.90 -22.41
CA GLN A 53 -10.77 -18.39 -23.78
C GLN A 53 -10.28 -19.46 -24.76
N LEU A 54 -9.41 -20.37 -24.33
CA LEU A 54 -8.96 -21.50 -25.13
C LEU A 54 -10.14 -22.42 -25.50
N LEU A 55 -11.02 -22.73 -24.54
CA LEU A 55 -12.23 -23.53 -24.76
C LEU A 55 -13.22 -22.84 -25.71
N GLN A 56 -13.19 -21.51 -25.77
CA GLN A 56 -13.99 -20.70 -26.70
C GLN A 56 -13.35 -20.57 -28.09
N GLY A 57 -12.16 -21.14 -28.31
CA GLY A 57 -11.40 -21.02 -29.55
C GLY A 57 -10.82 -19.62 -29.80
N ASN A 58 -10.81 -18.75 -28.77
CA ASN A 58 -10.34 -17.38 -28.88
C ASN A 58 -8.88 -17.27 -28.43
N LEU A 59 -7.96 -17.65 -29.33
CA LEU A 59 -6.53 -17.67 -29.03
C LEU A 59 -5.95 -16.29 -28.71
N ILE A 60 -6.47 -15.23 -29.34
CA ILE A 60 -5.99 -13.86 -29.07
C ILE A 60 -6.31 -13.49 -27.61
N ASN A 61 -7.54 -13.72 -27.16
CA ASN A 61 -7.92 -13.36 -25.79
C ASN A 61 -7.40 -14.35 -24.75
N ALA A 62 -7.13 -15.60 -25.12
CA ALA A 62 -6.51 -16.57 -24.21
C ALA A 62 -5.16 -16.07 -23.67
N PHE A 63 -4.39 -15.34 -24.48
CA PHE A 63 -3.17 -14.68 -24.02
C PHE A 63 -3.39 -13.21 -23.65
N GLY A 64 -4.26 -12.51 -24.39
CA GLY A 64 -4.49 -11.08 -24.21
C GLY A 64 -5.13 -10.73 -22.87
N TYR A 65 -6.07 -11.55 -22.36
CA TYR A 65 -6.74 -11.28 -21.09
C TYR A 65 -5.84 -11.46 -19.87
N PRO A 66 -5.04 -12.54 -19.74
CA PRO A 66 -4.02 -12.63 -18.69
C PRO A 66 -3.06 -11.42 -18.69
N ILE A 67 -2.52 -11.05 -19.85
CA ILE A 67 -1.62 -9.89 -19.95
C ILE A 67 -2.33 -8.60 -19.53
N ALA A 68 -3.59 -8.41 -19.93
CA ALA A 68 -4.38 -7.25 -19.53
C ALA A 68 -4.64 -7.23 -18.01
N ALA A 69 -4.84 -8.39 -17.40
CA ALA A 69 -5.01 -8.52 -15.95
C ALA A 69 -3.72 -8.16 -15.20
N ASP A 70 -2.56 -8.67 -15.65
CA ASP A 70 -1.24 -8.33 -15.11
C ASP A 70 -0.94 -6.83 -15.17
N VAL A 71 -1.19 -6.21 -16.32
CA VAL A 71 -1.01 -4.77 -16.53
C VAL A 71 -1.96 -3.98 -15.62
N GLY A 72 -3.22 -4.42 -15.52
CA GLY A 72 -4.23 -3.83 -14.65
C GLY A 72 -3.82 -3.85 -13.17
N LEU A 73 -3.40 -5.03 -12.66
CA LEU A 73 -2.93 -5.16 -11.28
C LEU A 73 -1.67 -4.34 -11.04
N THR A 74 -0.73 -4.31 -11.99
CA THR A 74 0.49 -3.49 -11.88
C THR A 74 0.19 -2.00 -11.76
N ALA A 75 -0.72 -1.48 -12.59
CA ALA A 75 -1.13 -0.09 -12.53
C ALA A 75 -1.81 0.26 -11.19
N ILE A 76 -2.74 -0.58 -10.75
CA ILE A 76 -3.48 -0.36 -9.49
C ILE A 76 -2.54 -0.45 -8.29
N SER A 77 -1.70 -1.50 -8.23
CA SER A 77 -0.76 -1.72 -7.13
C SER A 77 0.25 -0.59 -6.99
N GLY A 78 0.82 -0.10 -8.11
CA GLY A 78 1.68 1.08 -8.11
C GLY A 78 0.98 2.32 -7.54
N GLY A 79 -0.27 2.55 -7.92
CA GLY A 79 -1.09 3.64 -7.38
C GLY A 79 -1.34 3.52 -5.88
N VAL A 80 -1.71 2.32 -5.41
CA VAL A 80 -1.95 2.04 -3.99
C VAL A 80 -0.68 2.24 -3.16
N VAL A 81 0.47 1.73 -3.61
CA VAL A 81 1.76 1.91 -2.92
C VAL A 81 2.10 3.39 -2.79
N ALA A 82 1.94 4.17 -3.87
CA ALA A 82 2.19 5.61 -3.84
C ALA A 82 1.24 6.34 -2.88
N LEU A 83 -0.05 6.03 -2.91
CA LEU A 83 -1.07 6.63 -2.05
C LEU A 83 -0.81 6.34 -0.56
N VAL A 84 -0.52 5.09 -0.21
CA VAL A 84 -0.23 4.67 1.16
C VAL A 84 1.06 5.34 1.65
N ALA A 85 2.14 5.31 0.84
CA ALA A 85 3.41 5.92 1.22
C ALA A 85 3.28 7.45 1.43
N ILE A 86 2.62 8.16 0.52
CA ILE A 86 2.40 9.61 0.64
C ILE A 86 1.49 9.92 1.82
N GLY A 87 0.42 9.15 2.02
CA GLY A 87 -0.53 9.34 3.11
C GLY A 87 0.13 9.18 4.49
N THR A 88 0.92 8.13 4.67
CA THR A 88 1.65 7.89 5.93
C THR A 88 2.74 8.93 6.15
N LEU A 89 3.49 9.31 5.11
CA LEU A 89 4.48 10.39 5.24
C LEU A 89 3.82 11.70 5.69
N GLN A 90 2.67 12.06 5.12
CA GLN A 90 1.92 13.25 5.53
C GLN A 90 1.38 13.14 6.95
N SER A 91 0.94 11.94 7.38
CA SER A 91 0.53 11.67 8.76
C SER A 91 1.69 11.89 9.73
N ASN A 92 2.85 11.29 9.45
CA ASN A 92 4.05 11.39 10.29
C ASN A 92 4.54 12.85 10.39
N ILE A 93 4.53 13.61 9.29
CA ILE A 93 4.88 15.04 9.31
C ILE A 93 3.92 15.81 10.21
N LYS A 94 2.60 15.57 10.11
CA LYS A 94 1.60 16.25 10.96
C LYS A 94 1.77 15.87 12.43
N ASP A 95 2.04 14.61 12.72
CA ASP A 95 2.26 14.14 14.09
C ASP A 95 3.51 14.80 14.70
N LEU A 96 4.59 14.92 13.94
CA LEU A 96 5.80 15.64 14.37
C LEU A 96 5.56 17.14 14.55
N GLN A 97 4.81 17.77 13.63
CA GLN A 97 4.44 19.18 13.74
C GLN A 97 3.57 19.43 14.98
N SER A 98 2.70 18.48 15.35
CA SER A 98 1.83 18.60 16.51
C SER A 98 2.58 18.64 17.86
N LEU A 99 3.86 18.23 17.88
CA LEU A 99 4.71 18.32 19.09
C LEU A 99 5.13 19.76 19.41
N PHE A 100 5.01 20.69 18.46
CA PHE A 100 5.46 22.06 18.61
C PHE A 100 4.31 23.02 18.23
N PRO A 101 3.61 23.60 19.22
CA PRO A 101 2.57 24.60 18.97
C PRO A 101 3.10 25.92 18.43
#